data_AF-A0A967WLK3-F1
#
_entry.id   AF-A0A967WLK3-F1
#
_cell.length_a   1.000
_cell.length_b   1.000
_cell.length_c   1.000
_cell.angle_alpha   90.00
_cell.angle_beta   90.00
_cell.angle_gamma   90.00
#
_symmetry.space_group_name_H-M   'P 1'
#
loop_
_entity.id
_entity.type
_entity.pdbx_description
1 polymer ?
#
loop_
_entity_poly.entity_id
_entity_poly.type
_entity_poly.pdbx_seq_one_letter_code
_entity_poly.pdbx_strand_id
1 'polypeptide(L)'
;MKKTPSRVNRLGLLLCIVLLVALAAACGPAPGIPPQTGDGWQTADPVSVGLDAKKLNQAAARIRDGTYQNVHSLLVVKDGKLVFEEYFRGYTWRYAGDQYR
;
A
#
# COMPACT_ATOMS: atom_id res chain seq x y z
N MET A 1 -19.50 39.41 40.78
CA MET A 1 -19.49 37.95 40.50
C MET A 1 -18.16 37.59 39.86
N LYS A 2 -17.26 36.86 40.55
CA LYS A 2 -15.94 36.47 40.03
C LYS A 2 -16.06 35.04 39.48
N LYS A 3 -15.96 34.86 38.16
CA LYS A 3 -15.94 33.51 37.55
C LYS A 3 -14.60 32.85 37.87
N THR A 4 -14.63 31.81 38.69
CA THR A 4 -13.47 30.97 39.00
C THR A 4 -13.01 30.27 37.72
N PRO A 5 -11.71 30.28 37.36
CA PRO A 5 -11.24 29.59 36.17
C PRO A 5 -11.33 28.07 36.41
N SER A 6 -11.91 27.35 35.45
CA SER A 6 -11.97 25.88 35.49
C SER A 6 -10.55 25.31 35.49
N ARG A 7 -10.20 24.57 36.55
CA ARG A 7 -8.95 23.79 36.61
C ARG A 7 -9.01 22.72 35.52
N VAL A 8 -8.20 22.87 34.48
CA VAL A 8 -8.05 21.83 33.45
C VAL A 8 -7.43 20.60 34.10
N ASN A 9 -8.10 19.46 34.05
CA ASN A 9 -7.61 18.21 34.62
C ASN A 9 -6.43 17.72 33.77
N ARG A 10 -5.21 18.15 34.11
CA ARG A 10 -3.99 17.84 33.36
C ARG A 10 -3.77 16.33 33.21
N LEU A 11 -4.19 15.54 34.21
CA LEU A 11 -4.10 14.08 34.16
C LEU A 11 -5.10 13.48 33.16
N GLY A 12 -6.34 13.99 33.15
CA GLY A 12 -7.34 13.61 32.15
C GLY A 12 -6.98 14.07 30.74
N LEU A 13 -6.36 15.24 30.60
CA LEU A 13 -5.88 15.76 29.33
C LEU A 13 -4.71 14.92 28.78
N LEU A 14 -3.75 14.55 29.63
CA LEU A 14 -2.64 13.65 29.25
C LEU A 14 -3.15 12.26 28.84
N LEU A 15 -4.11 11.70 29.58
CA LEU A 15 -4.72 10.42 29.24
C LEU A 15 -5.45 10.48 27.88
N CYS A 16 -6.20 11.56 27.61
CA CYS A 16 -6.85 11.77 26.31
C CYS A 16 -5.83 11.91 25.18
N ILE A 17 -4.71 12.63 25.40
CA ILE A 17 -3.65 12.76 24.39
C ILE A 17 -3.00 11.40 24.11
N VAL A 18 -2.70 10.60 25.14
CA VAL A 18 -2.15 9.25 24.97
C VAL A 18 -3.12 8.33 24.22
N LEU A 19 -4.43 8.39 24.54
CA LEU A 19 -5.48 7.66 23.82
C LEU A 19 -5.59 8.08 22.35
N LEU A 20 -5.52 9.37 22.06
CA LEU A 20 -5.56 9.91 20.69
C LEU A 20 -4.33 9.49 19.87
N VAL A 21 -3.14 9.49 20.48
CA VAL A 21 -1.89 9.05 19.82
C VAL A 21 -1.91 7.54 19.56
N ALA A 22 -2.42 6.73 20.49
CA ALA A 22 -2.53 5.28 20.32
C ALA A 22 -3.50 4.90 19.18
N LEU A 23 -4.57 5.68 18.97
CA LEU A 23 -5.54 5.43 17.90
C LEU A 23 -4.96 5.69 16.49
N ALA A 24 -4.07 6.69 16.36
CA ALA A 24 -3.44 7.03 15.09
C ALA A 24 -2.38 6.01 14.63
N ALA A 25 -1.76 5.29 15.57
CA ALA A 25 -0.69 4.32 15.28
C ALA A 25 -1.19 2.94 14.77
N ALA A 26 -2.50 2.69 14.76
CA ALA A 26 -3.09 1.41 14.34
C ALA A 26 -3.31 1.27 12.82
N CYS A 27 -2.87 2.25 12.02
CA CYS A 27 -3.08 2.25 10.57
C CYS A 27 -1.97 1.44 9.86
N GLY A 28 -2.20 0.15 9.63
CA GLY A 28 -1.43 -0.62 8.64
C GLY A 28 -1.78 -0.19 7.21
N PRO A 29 -0.96 -0.52 6.19
CA PRO A 29 -1.28 -0.20 4.80
C PRO A 29 -2.64 -0.81 4.43
N ALA A 30 -3.55 0.01 3.91
CA ALA A 30 -4.85 -0.47 3.47
C ALA A 30 -4.66 -1.48 2.31
N PRO A 31 -5.46 -2.57 2.26
CA PRO A 31 -5.36 -3.55 1.19
C PRO A 31 -5.46 -2.89 -0.19
N GLY A 32 -4.48 -3.10 -1.06
CA GLY A 32 -4.46 -2.56 -2.43
C GLY A 32 -3.81 -1.19 -2.59
N ILE A 33 -3.33 -0.55 -1.51
CA ILE A 33 -2.49 0.65 -1.60
C ILE A 33 -1.02 0.22 -1.50
N PRO A 34 -0.14 0.64 -2.43
CA PRO A 34 1.29 0.41 -2.33
C PRO A 34 1.87 0.94 -0.99
N PRO A 35 2.72 0.16 -0.31
CA PRO A 35 3.33 0.59 0.94
C PRO A 35 4.23 1.81 0.71
N GLN A 36 4.24 2.73 1.68
CA GLN A 36 5.19 3.83 1.67
C GLN A 36 6.55 3.34 2.17
N THR A 37 7.59 3.43 1.34
CA THR A 37 8.92 2.89 1.62
C THR A 37 10.00 3.95 1.80
N GLY A 38 9.69 5.24 1.54
CA GLY A 38 10.68 6.32 1.57
C GLY A 38 11.56 6.40 0.32
N ASP A 39 11.12 5.77 -0.78
CA ASP A 39 11.77 5.77 -2.09
C ASP A 39 11.47 7.01 -2.94
N GLY A 40 10.69 7.95 -2.40
CA GLY A 40 10.29 9.19 -3.06
C GLY A 40 8.93 9.13 -3.75
N TRP A 41 8.28 7.96 -3.81
CA TRP A 41 6.93 7.85 -4.35
C TRP A 41 5.88 8.19 -3.31
N GLN A 42 4.95 9.10 -3.67
CA GLN A 42 3.67 9.16 -2.96
C GLN A 42 2.80 7.99 -3.40
N THR A 43 2.07 7.37 -2.47
CA THR A 43 1.16 6.27 -2.77
C THR A 43 -0.30 6.69 -2.57
N ALA A 44 -1.21 6.03 -3.30
CA ALA A 44 -2.64 6.30 -3.17
C ALA A 44 -3.49 5.09 -3.56
N ASP A 45 -4.74 5.08 -3.09
CA ASP A 45 -5.75 4.13 -3.54
C ASP A 45 -6.07 4.35 -5.03
N PRO A 46 -6.08 3.31 -5.89
CA PRO A 46 -6.51 3.43 -7.28
C PRO A 46 -7.84 4.17 -7.48
N VAL A 47 -8.82 3.92 -6.62
CA VAL A 47 -10.15 4.54 -6.69
C VAL A 47 -10.05 6.04 -6.43
N SER A 48 -9.17 6.46 -5.52
CA SER A 48 -8.97 7.89 -5.21
C SER A 48 -8.41 8.70 -6.37
N VAL A 49 -7.77 8.04 -7.34
CA VAL A 49 -7.29 8.66 -8.59
C VAL A 49 -8.19 8.31 -9.79
N GLY A 50 -9.37 7.74 -9.57
CA GLY A 50 -10.33 7.43 -10.63
C GLY A 50 -10.01 6.18 -11.45
N LEU A 51 -9.22 5.24 -10.91
CA LEU A 51 -8.99 3.93 -11.51
C LEU A 51 -9.93 2.87 -10.91
N ASP A 52 -10.29 1.89 -11.73
CA ASP A 52 -11.05 0.72 -11.30
C ASP A 52 -10.10 -0.35 -10.75
N ALA A 53 -10.05 -0.47 -9.42
CA ALA A 53 -9.23 -1.45 -8.72
C ALA A 53 -9.52 -2.90 -9.18
N LYS A 54 -10.75 -3.23 -9.60
CA LYS A 54 -11.08 -4.59 -10.07
C LYS A 54 -10.36 -4.92 -11.36
N LYS A 55 -10.23 -3.95 -12.28
CA LYS A 55 -9.50 -4.16 -13.54
C LYS A 55 -8.00 -4.35 -13.31
N LEU A 56 -7.42 -3.61 -12.36
CA LEU A 56 -6.01 -3.79 -11.98
C LEU A 56 -5.77 -5.19 -11.40
N ASN A 57 -6.65 -5.63 -10.50
CA ASN A 57 -6.59 -6.98 -9.93
C ASN A 57 -6.79 -8.08 -11.00
N GLN A 58 -7.67 -7.87 -11.97
CA GLN A 58 -7.83 -8.78 -13.11
C GLN A 58 -6.59 -8.85 -13.99
N ALA A 59 -5.94 -7.72 -14.26
CA ALA A 59 -4.69 -7.68 -15.02
C ALA A 59 -3.58 -8.46 -14.30
N ALA A 60 -3.42 -8.24 -12.99
CA ALA A 60 -2.47 -8.98 -12.17
C ALA A 60 -2.78 -10.48 -12.10
N ALA A 61 -4.07 -10.85 -12.00
CA ALA A 61 -4.48 -12.25 -12.04
C ALA A 61 -4.10 -12.94 -13.36
N ARG A 62 -4.27 -12.26 -14.51
CA ARG A 62 -3.86 -12.76 -15.83
C ARG A 62 -2.35 -12.88 -16.03
N ILE A 63 -1.57 -12.09 -15.29
CA ILE A 63 -0.12 -12.28 -15.25
C ILE A 63 0.20 -13.52 -14.41
N ARG A 64 -0.44 -13.64 -13.24
CA ARG A 64 -0.22 -14.74 -12.30
C ARG A 64 -0.61 -16.11 -12.85
N ASP A 65 -1.67 -16.18 -13.66
CA ASP A 65 -2.14 -17.42 -14.29
C ASP A 65 -1.39 -17.82 -15.57
N GLY A 66 -0.42 -16.99 -16.00
CA GLY A 66 0.40 -17.26 -17.18
C GLY A 66 -0.26 -16.90 -18.51
N THR A 67 -1.42 -16.23 -18.52
CA THR A 67 -1.99 -15.62 -19.74
C THR A 67 -0.98 -14.67 -20.39
N TYR A 68 -0.25 -13.91 -19.57
CA TYR A 68 0.88 -13.09 -20.00
C TYR A 68 2.18 -13.68 -19.45
N GLN A 69 2.93 -14.34 -20.33
CA GLN A 69 4.19 -14.98 -19.98
C GLN A 69 5.34 -13.95 -19.89
N ASN A 70 6.38 -14.29 -19.13
CA ASN A 70 7.61 -13.49 -18.97
C ASN A 70 7.39 -12.06 -18.44
N VAL A 71 6.33 -11.85 -17.65
CA VAL A 71 6.11 -10.60 -16.92
C VAL A 71 6.55 -10.78 -15.46
N HIS A 72 7.42 -9.88 -14.99
CA HIS A 72 8.02 -9.96 -13.65
C HIS A 72 7.48 -8.92 -12.68
N SER A 73 6.85 -7.85 -13.18
CA SER A 73 6.21 -6.85 -12.35
C SER A 73 5.15 -6.07 -13.13
N LEU A 74 4.20 -5.51 -12.41
CA LEU A 74 3.22 -4.54 -12.91
C LEU A 74 3.16 -3.38 -11.92
N LEU A 75 3.56 -2.19 -12.37
CA LEU A 75 3.48 -0.95 -11.60
C LEU A 75 2.59 0.04 -12.35
N VAL A 76 1.73 0.74 -11.62
CA VAL A 76 0.84 1.77 -12.20
C VAL A 76 0.98 3.06 -11.42
N VAL A 77 1.28 4.14 -12.14
CA VAL A 77 1.37 5.49 -11.62
C VAL A 77 0.29 6.35 -12.26
N LYS A 78 -0.44 7.12 -11.44
CA LYS A 78 -1.42 8.10 -11.91
C LYS A 78 -1.39 9.33 -11.01
N ASP A 79 -1.50 10.51 -11.62
CA ASP A 79 -1.48 11.81 -10.93
C ASP A 79 -0.24 11.99 -10.03
N GLY A 80 0.91 11.46 -10.47
CA GLY A 80 2.18 11.50 -9.74
C GLY A 80 2.29 10.53 -8.56
N LYS A 81 1.34 9.59 -8.40
CA LYS A 81 1.30 8.65 -7.27
C LYS A 81 1.38 7.20 -7.75
N LEU A 82 2.15 6.38 -7.04
CA LEU A 82 2.16 4.94 -7.22
C LEU A 82 0.88 4.36 -6.60
N VAL A 83 0.03 3.78 -7.43
CA VAL A 83 -1.33 3.37 -7.04
C VAL A 83 -1.54 1.87 -7.09
N PHE A 84 -0.67 1.14 -7.78
CA PHE A 84 -0.68 -0.31 -7.81
C PHE A 84 0.73 -0.81 -8.08
N GLU A 85 1.15 -1.83 -7.33
CA GLU A 85 2.35 -2.60 -7.66
C GLU A 85 2.14 -4.07 -7.30
N GLU A 86 2.60 -4.98 -8.18
CA GLU A 86 2.75 -6.39 -7.87
C GLU A 86 3.99 -6.94 -8.59
N TYR A 87 4.76 -7.77 -7.87
CA TYR A 87 5.93 -8.46 -8.40
C TYR A 87 5.60 -9.94 -8.54
N PHE A 88 5.85 -10.50 -9.72
CA PHE A 88 5.51 -11.86 -10.07
C PHE A 88 6.75 -12.74 -10.10
N ARG A 89 6.58 -14.02 -9.76
CA ARG A 89 7.69 -14.99 -9.83
C ARG A 89 8.05 -15.23 -11.30
N GLY A 90 9.31 -15.00 -11.65
CA GLY A 90 9.87 -15.40 -12.93
C GLY A 90 10.09 -16.91 -13.03
N TYR A 91 10.45 -17.40 -14.21
CA TYR A 91 10.92 -18.77 -14.37
C TYR A 91 12.34 -18.92 -13.80
N THR A 92 12.55 -19.96 -12.98
CA THR A 92 13.90 -20.46 -12.73
C THR A 92 14.35 -21.23 -13.96
N TRP A 93 15.27 -20.69 -14.76
CA TRP A 93 15.91 -21.44 -15.83
C TRP A 93 16.63 -22.64 -15.21
N ARG A 94 16.13 -23.85 -15.47
CA ARG A 94 16.85 -25.07 -15.14
C ARG A 94 17.89 -25.26 -16.25
N TYR A 95 19.16 -24.98 -15.96
CA TYR A 95 20.29 -25.42 -16.80
C TYR A 95 20.36 -26.96 -16.77
N ALA A 96 19.45 -27.63 -17.47
CA ALA A 96 19.50 -29.07 -17.72
C ALA A 96 19.21 -29.26 -19.20
N GLY A 97 20.15 -28.80 -20.03
CA GLY A 97 20.11 -29.03 -21.46
C GLY A 97 20.80 -30.33 -21.81
N ASP A 98 20.03 -31.35 -22.20
CA ASP A 98 20.48 -32.40 -23.13
C ASP A 98 20.52 -31.89 -24.59
N GLN A 99 20.34 -30.58 -24.80
CA GLN A 99 20.15 -29.93 -26.09
C GLN A 99 21.49 -29.48 -26.74
N TYR A 100 22.62 -30.02 -26.28
CA TYR A 100 23.97 -29.84 -26.87
C TYR A 100 24.62 -31.20 -27.16
N ARG A 101 23.96 -32.04 -27.96
CA ARG A 101 24.60 -33.20 -28.61
C ARG A 101 24.44 -33.09 -30.12
#